data_AF-A0A7S1N888-F1
#
_entry.id   AF-A0A7S1N888-F1
#
_cell.length_a   1.000
_cell.length_b   1.000
_cell.length_c   1.000
_cell.angle_alpha   90.00
_cell.angle_beta   90.00
_cell.angle_gamma   90.00
#
_symmetry.space_group_name_H-M   'P 1'
#
loop_
_entity.id
_entity.type
_entity.pdbx_description
1 polymer ?
#
loop_
_entity_poly.entity_id
_entity_poly.type
_entity_poly.pdbx_seq_one_letter_code
_entity_poly.pdbx_strand_id
1 'polypeptide(L)'
;MSMKNMHIKELFSKEATYVFSTYQNTCTYEWSDVEAEQLFDDFYGECLSPPVNKVDLEALDWYTLNQCTMHEVKQKQNKSGSTWMIHDGQQRMVTLCLLFAAIRDHLRLVDSKRSEEIAKRLWLGLECRKAEQLDKTHRPKV
;
A
#
# COMPACT_ATOMS: atom_id res chain seq x y z
N MET A 1 4.91 -22.61 -3.37
CA MET A 1 4.65 -21.16 -3.19
C MET A 1 5.98 -20.46 -3.11
N SER A 2 6.17 -19.35 -3.83
CA SER A 2 7.40 -18.54 -3.72
C SER A 2 7.15 -17.43 -2.72
N MET A 3 8.06 -17.24 -1.77
CA MET A 3 8.01 -16.14 -0.81
C MET A 3 9.02 -15.09 -1.25
N LYS A 4 8.60 -13.83 -1.28
CA LYS A 4 9.45 -12.70 -1.67
C LYS A 4 9.35 -11.61 -0.63
N ASN A 5 10.48 -11.24 -0.05
CA ASN A 5 10.58 -10.03 0.78
C ASN A 5 10.49 -8.82 -0.15
N MET A 6 9.63 -7.88 0.21
CA MET A 6 9.35 -6.69 -0.59
C MET A 6 9.32 -5.48 0.33
N HIS A 7 10.05 -4.42 -0.03
CA HIS A 7 9.97 -3.17 0.72
C HIS A 7 8.60 -2.52 0.50
N ILE A 8 8.08 -1.82 1.51
CA ILE A 8 6.82 -1.04 1.41
C ILE A 8 6.82 -0.13 0.17
N LYS A 9 7.97 0.49 -0.14
CA LYS A 9 8.14 1.33 -1.33
C LYS A 9 7.90 0.58 -2.65
N GLU A 10 8.32 -0.67 -2.73
CA GLU A 10 8.13 -1.53 -3.90
C GLU A 10 6.68 -2.02 -3.96
N LEU A 11 6.12 -2.39 -2.80
CA LEU A 11 4.74 -2.85 -2.65
C LEU A 11 3.75 -1.76 -3.05
N PHE A 12 4.04 -0.49 -2.83
CA PHE A 12 3.14 0.60 -3.21
C PHE A 12 3.56 1.31 -4.48
N SER A 13 4.30 0.67 -5.40
CA SER A 13 4.79 1.29 -6.64
C SER A 13 3.67 1.69 -7.63
N LYS A 14 3.93 2.70 -8.48
CA LYS A 14 2.96 3.23 -9.46
C LYS A 14 2.58 2.23 -10.56
N GLU A 15 3.40 1.20 -10.75
CA GLU A 15 3.25 0.19 -11.80
C GLU A 15 2.38 -0.99 -11.34
N ALA A 16 2.12 -1.10 -10.04
CA ALA A 16 1.33 -2.16 -9.46
C ALA A 16 -0.12 -1.71 -9.20
N THR A 17 -1.08 -2.55 -9.57
CA THR A 17 -2.49 -2.38 -9.19
C THR A 17 -2.91 -3.53 -8.29
N TYR A 18 -3.51 -3.21 -7.14
CA TYR A 18 -3.97 -4.19 -6.16
C TYR A 18 -5.49 -4.32 -6.19
N VAL A 19 -5.98 -5.54 -6.27
CA VAL A 19 -7.41 -5.86 -6.29
C VAL A 19 -7.77 -6.60 -5.00
N PHE A 20 -8.64 -5.97 -4.21
CA PHE A 20 -9.12 -6.46 -2.91
C PHE A 20 -10.45 -7.22 -3.00
N SER A 21 -11.25 -6.95 -4.04
CA SER A 21 -12.58 -7.51 -4.20
C SER A 21 -12.62 -8.56 -5.32
N THR A 22 -13.13 -9.75 -5.01
CA THR A 22 -13.62 -10.69 -6.02
C THR A 22 -15.10 -10.94 -5.80
N TYR A 23 -15.78 -11.54 -6.78
CA TYR A 23 -17.17 -11.97 -6.64
C TYR A 23 -17.39 -12.92 -5.43
N GLN A 24 -16.32 -13.53 -4.91
CA GLN A 24 -16.33 -14.47 -3.80
C GLN A 24 -15.79 -13.89 -2.48
N ASN A 25 -15.04 -12.78 -2.51
CA ASN A 25 -14.45 -12.14 -1.34
C ASN A 25 -14.79 -10.64 -1.38
N THR A 26 -15.91 -10.31 -0.74
CA THR A 26 -16.30 -8.94 -0.38
C THR A 26 -16.32 -8.85 1.14
N CYS A 27 -15.18 -9.09 1.79
CA CYS A 27 -15.06 -8.81 3.21
C CYS A 27 -15.12 -7.30 3.40
N THR A 28 -16.04 -6.85 4.25
CA THR A 28 -16.04 -5.49 4.75
C THR A 28 -14.76 -5.23 5.54
N TYR A 29 -14.36 -3.96 5.63
CA TYR A 29 -13.28 -3.59 6.53
C TYR A 29 -13.77 -3.78 7.98
N GLU A 30 -13.10 -4.65 8.74
CA GLU A 30 -13.55 -5.07 10.08
C GLU A 30 -12.49 -4.85 11.17
N TRP A 31 -11.29 -4.38 10.81
CA TRP A 31 -10.31 -3.99 11.82
C TRP A 31 -10.87 -2.87 12.68
N SER A 32 -10.77 -3.07 14.00
CA SER A 32 -11.07 -2.04 14.97
C SER A 32 -9.90 -1.06 15.10
N ASP A 33 -10.08 -0.05 15.94
CA ASP A 33 -9.03 0.90 16.25
C ASP A 33 -7.80 0.21 16.86
N VAL A 34 -7.98 -0.89 17.59
CA VAL A 34 -6.89 -1.63 18.24
C VAL A 34 -5.92 -2.23 17.21
N GLU A 35 -6.41 -2.92 16.19
CA GLU A 35 -5.55 -3.50 15.15
C GLU A 35 -4.88 -2.40 14.30
N ALA A 36 -5.59 -1.30 14.06
CA ALA A 36 -5.05 -0.17 13.33
C ALA A 36 -3.93 0.55 14.10
N GLU A 37 -4.12 0.76 15.41
CA GLU A 37 -3.12 1.32 16.31
C GLU A 37 -1.89 0.42 16.42
N GLN A 38 -2.07 -0.89 16.60
CA GLN A 38 -0.94 -1.83 16.63
C GLN A 38 -0.13 -1.78 15.33
N LEU A 39 -0.80 -1.77 14.17
CA LEU A 39 -0.11 -1.63 12.89
C LEU A 39 0.64 -0.30 12.77
N PHE A 40 0.06 0.78 13.29
CA PHE A 40 0.70 2.09 13.29
C PHE A 40 1.94 2.10 14.18
N ASP A 41 1.86 1.54 15.39
CA ASP A 41 2.98 1.44 16.33
C ASP A 41 4.10 0.58 15.76
N ASP A 42 3.76 -0.55 15.13
CA ASP A 42 4.68 -1.43 14.42
C ASP A 42 5.43 -0.67 13.31
N PHE A 43 4.70 0.10 12.48
CA PHE A 43 5.27 0.92 11.42
C PHE A 43 6.12 2.10 11.95
N TYR A 44 5.62 2.79 12.97
CA TYR A 44 6.24 3.96 13.55
C TYR A 44 7.50 3.62 14.33
N GLY A 45 7.48 2.52 15.09
CA GLY A 45 8.64 1.98 15.80
C GLY A 45 9.81 1.77 14.86
N GLU A 46 9.56 1.17 13.69
CA GLU A 46 10.60 0.96 12.69
C GLU A 46 11.06 2.26 12.01
N CYS A 47 10.18 3.25 11.84
CA CYS A 47 10.58 4.56 11.32
C CYS A 47 11.53 5.32 12.26
N LEU A 48 11.48 5.03 13.57
CA LEU A 48 12.36 5.63 14.59
C LEU A 48 13.65 4.85 14.80
N SER A 49 13.78 3.63 14.27
CA SER A 49 15.00 2.86 14.32
C SER A 49 16.15 3.69 13.71
N PRO A 50 17.31 3.80 14.39
CA PRO A 50 18.43 4.57 13.87
C PRO A 50 18.85 4.02 12.50
N PRO A 51 19.19 4.88 11.52
CA PRO A 51 19.60 4.41 10.21
C PRO A 51 20.83 3.53 10.37
N VAL A 52 20.66 2.23 10.11
CA VAL A 52 21.76 1.29 10.19
C VAL A 52 22.80 1.68 9.16
N ASN A 53 24.04 1.90 9.61
CA ASN A 53 25.15 2.20 8.73
C ASN A 53 25.23 1.10 7.66
N LYS A 54 25.37 1.49 6.38
CA LYS A 54 25.28 0.63 5.17
C LYS A 54 26.20 -0.61 5.14
N VAL A 55 27.02 -0.83 6.16
CA VAL A 55 28.06 -1.85 6.21
C VAL A 55 27.54 -3.23 6.63
N ASP A 56 26.40 -3.32 7.33
CA ASP A 56 25.86 -4.60 7.85
C ASP A 56 24.41 -4.90 7.39
N LEU A 57 24.08 -4.61 6.12
CA LEU A 57 22.75 -4.89 5.55
C LEU A 57 22.36 -6.38 5.57
N GLU A 58 23.34 -7.30 5.66
CA GLU A 58 23.10 -8.74 5.76
C GLU A 58 22.78 -9.21 7.20
N ALA A 59 23.04 -8.38 8.21
CA ALA A 59 22.78 -8.67 9.62
C ALA A 59 21.61 -7.88 10.20
N LEU A 60 20.92 -7.04 9.41
CA LEU A 60 19.68 -6.43 9.85
C LEU A 60 18.61 -7.50 10.02
N ASP A 61 18.02 -7.56 11.20
CA ASP A 61 16.75 -8.23 11.43
C ASP A 61 15.68 -7.39 10.71
N TRP A 62 15.12 -7.90 9.62
CA TRP A 62 14.11 -7.17 8.85
C TRP A 62 12.85 -7.08 9.70
N TYR A 63 12.42 -5.87 10.07
CA TYR A 63 11.12 -5.72 10.69
C TYR A 63 10.03 -5.99 9.64
N THR A 64 9.20 -7.01 9.89
CA THR A 64 8.15 -7.41 8.95
C THR A 64 6.79 -6.97 9.48
N LEU A 65 6.01 -6.24 8.67
CA LEU A 65 4.60 -5.94 8.95
C LEU A 65 3.70 -7.15 8.66
N ASN A 66 4.17 -8.34 9.06
CA ASN A 66 3.60 -9.65 8.75
C ASN A 66 3.46 -9.95 7.23
N GLN A 67 3.11 -11.18 6.88
CA GLN A 67 2.97 -11.62 5.49
C GLN A 67 1.67 -11.16 4.83
N CYS A 68 1.67 -11.09 3.50
CA CYS A 68 0.51 -10.84 2.66
C CYS A 68 0.52 -11.85 1.50
N THR A 69 -0.61 -12.53 1.27
CA THR A 69 -0.70 -13.54 0.21
C THR A 69 -1.38 -12.93 -1.01
N MET A 70 -0.68 -12.94 -2.13
CA MET A 70 -1.19 -12.41 -3.39
C MET A 70 -0.70 -13.22 -4.57
N HIS A 71 -1.38 -13.07 -5.71
CA HIS A 71 -0.93 -13.63 -6.97
C HIS A 71 -1.17 -12.64 -8.10
N GLU A 72 -0.31 -12.72 -9.11
CA GLU A 72 -0.40 -11.86 -10.27
C GLU A 72 -1.50 -12.35 -11.23
N VAL A 73 -2.40 -11.44 -11.59
CA VAL A 73 -3.44 -11.65 -12.58
C VAL A 73 -2.91 -11.23 -13.93
N LYS A 74 -2.70 -12.20 -14.83
CA LYS A 74 -2.31 -11.93 -16.21
C LYS A 74 -3.42 -11.15 -16.92
N GLN A 75 -3.18 -9.88 -17.21
CA GLN A 75 -4.12 -9.07 -17.98
C GLN A 75 -4.03 -9.40 -19.48
N LYS A 76 -5.19 -9.53 -20.14
CA LYS A 76 -5.27 -9.69 -21.60
C LYS A 76 -4.96 -8.34 -22.27
N GLN A 77 -3.72 -8.20 -22.78
CA GLN A 77 -3.20 -7.19 -23.70
C GLN A 77 -3.23 -5.69 -23.29
N ASN A 78 -2.11 -5.00 -23.57
CA ASN A 78 -1.89 -3.54 -23.64
C ASN A 78 -1.99 -2.67 -22.38
N LYS A 79 -2.11 -3.24 -21.16
CA LYS A 79 -1.89 -2.45 -19.94
C LYS A 79 -0.47 -2.66 -19.44
N SER A 80 0.29 -1.57 -19.39
CA SER A 80 1.58 -1.52 -18.71
C SER A 80 1.32 -1.54 -17.20
N GLY A 81 1.89 -2.54 -16.50
CA GLY A 81 1.78 -2.71 -15.04
C GLY A 81 1.33 -4.11 -14.61
N SER A 82 1.76 -4.52 -13.42
CA SER A 82 1.36 -5.78 -12.81
C SER A 82 0.07 -5.60 -12.01
N THR A 83 -0.87 -6.55 -12.12
CA THR A 83 -2.08 -6.56 -11.29
C THR A 83 -2.00 -7.71 -10.32
N TRP A 84 -2.13 -7.42 -9.03
CA TRP A 84 -2.03 -8.38 -7.95
C TRP A 84 -3.39 -8.52 -7.27
N MET A 85 -3.84 -9.76 -7.14
CA MET A 85 -5.04 -10.11 -6.39
C MET A 85 -4.65 -10.62 -5.01
N ILE A 86 -5.17 -9.95 -3.99
CA ILE A 86 -4.83 -10.18 -2.58
C ILE A 86 -5.81 -11.18 -1.99
N HIS A 87 -5.28 -12.27 -1.43
CA HIS A 87 -6.04 -13.33 -0.76
C HIS A 87 -6.02 -13.22 0.76
N ASP A 88 -4.93 -12.70 1.32
CA ASP A 88 -4.74 -12.52 2.77
C ASP A 88 -3.94 -11.24 3.02
N GLY A 89 -4.15 -10.59 4.16
CA GLY A 89 -3.56 -9.29 4.48
C GLY A 89 -4.30 -8.08 3.88
N GLN A 90 -5.54 -8.29 3.39
CA GLN A 90 -6.36 -7.26 2.75
C GLN A 90 -6.58 -6.04 3.66
N GLN A 91 -7.04 -6.28 4.90
CA GLN A 91 -7.34 -5.21 5.85
C GLN A 91 -6.07 -4.44 6.21
N ARG A 92 -4.95 -5.12 6.51
CA ARG A 92 -3.65 -4.49 6.74
C ARG A 92 -3.22 -3.58 5.58
N MET A 93 -3.33 -4.06 4.35
CA MET A 93 -2.99 -3.26 3.17
C MET A 93 -3.92 -2.05 3.00
N VAL A 94 -5.22 -2.20 3.27
CA VAL A 94 -6.17 -1.07 3.26
C VAL A 94 -5.81 -0.06 4.35
N THR A 95 -5.51 -0.49 5.57
CA THR A 95 -5.10 0.39 6.69
C THR A 95 -3.81 1.13 6.36
N LEU A 96 -2.80 0.46 5.77
CA LEU A 96 -1.58 1.12 5.28
C LEU A 96 -1.88 2.17 4.21
N CYS A 97 -2.77 1.88 3.26
CA CYS A 97 -3.21 2.86 2.26
C CYS A 97 -3.82 4.11 2.91
N LEU A 98 -4.70 3.92 3.90
CA LEU A 98 -5.33 5.01 4.64
C LEU A 98 -4.33 5.80 5.46
N LEU A 99 -3.42 5.12 6.16
CA LEU A 99 -2.34 5.73 6.93
C LEU A 99 -1.45 6.61 6.04
N PHE A 100 -0.98 6.09 4.90
CA PHE A 100 -0.18 6.88 3.97
C PHE A 100 -0.96 8.07 3.41
N ALA A 101 -2.24 7.89 3.08
CA ALA A 101 -3.09 9.00 2.62
C ALA A 101 -3.19 10.10 3.69
N ALA A 102 -3.38 9.73 4.96
CA ALA A 102 -3.41 10.66 6.09
C ALA A 102 -2.06 11.39 6.26
N ILE A 103 -0.93 10.66 6.23
CA ILE A 103 0.42 11.26 6.29
C ILE A 103 0.62 12.24 5.13
N ARG A 104 0.26 11.86 3.90
CA ARG A 104 0.35 12.74 2.72
C ARG A 104 -0.44 14.02 2.92
N ASP A 105 -1.69 13.90 3.35
CA ASP A 105 -2.58 15.06 3.47
C ASP A 105 -2.14 15.95 4.64
N HIS A 106 -1.67 15.37 5.74
CA HIS A 106 -1.05 16.11 6.83
C HIS A 106 0.21 16.87 6.36
N LEU A 107 1.12 16.20 5.65
CA LEU A 107 2.32 16.84 5.12
C LEU A 107 1.97 18.04 4.23
N ARG A 108 1.00 17.89 3.31
CA ARG A 108 0.55 18.98 2.42
C ARG A 108 0.08 20.23 3.18
N LEU A 109 -0.46 20.06 4.39
CA LEU A 109 -0.96 21.16 5.21
C LEU A 109 0.16 21.86 6.00
N VAL A 110 1.22 21.16 6.39
CA VAL A 110 2.22 21.67 7.35
C VAL A 110 3.28 22.57 6.70
N ASP A 111 3.65 22.38 5.42
CA ASP A 111 4.62 23.26 4.73
C ASP A 111 4.68 22.96 3.22
N SER A 112 4.20 23.82 2.32
CA SER A 112 4.04 23.47 0.89
C SER A 112 5.34 23.08 0.17
N LYS A 113 6.50 23.62 0.59
CA LYS A 113 7.80 23.30 -0.03
C LYS A 113 8.46 22.05 0.56
N ARG A 114 8.45 21.90 1.89
CA ARG A 114 9.07 20.75 2.57
C ARG A 114 8.20 19.50 2.48
N SER A 115 6.89 19.65 2.43
CA SER A 115 5.93 18.58 2.20
C SER A 115 6.08 17.93 0.84
N GLU A 116 6.39 18.70 -0.21
CA GLU A 116 6.69 18.13 -1.53
C GLU A 116 7.95 17.27 -1.51
N GLU A 117 8.97 17.63 -0.75
CA GLU A 117 10.20 16.87 -0.66
C GLU A 117 10.04 15.59 0.18
N ILE A 118 9.37 15.68 1.32
CA ILE A 118 9.04 14.51 2.16
C ILE A 118 8.05 13.60 1.43
N ALA A 119 7.04 14.16 0.76
CA ALA A 119 6.19 13.41 -0.15
C ALA A 119 7.05 12.76 -1.23
N LYS A 120 7.92 13.46 -1.98
CA LYS A 120 8.78 12.81 -2.99
C LYS A 120 9.63 11.65 -2.43
N ARG A 121 10.11 11.76 -1.19
CA ARG A 121 10.89 10.69 -0.51
C ARG A 121 10.01 9.51 -0.08
N LEU A 122 8.79 9.76 0.40
CA LEU A 122 7.80 8.75 0.79
C LEU A 122 6.99 8.19 -0.41
N TRP A 123 6.92 8.91 -1.53
CA TRP A 123 5.81 8.85 -2.49
C TRP A 123 6.24 8.66 -3.95
N LEU A 124 7.18 7.75 -4.21
CA LEU A 124 7.45 7.26 -5.57
C LEU A 124 6.42 6.22 -6.06
N GLY A 125 5.32 6.01 -5.34
CA GLY A 125 4.43 4.87 -5.56
C GLY A 125 2.91 5.13 -5.62
N LEU A 126 2.38 6.01 -4.76
CA LEU A 126 0.93 6.14 -4.56
C LEU A 126 0.32 7.30 -5.37
N GLU A 127 0.47 7.29 -6.69
CA GLU A 127 -0.48 8.02 -7.54
C GLU A 127 -1.77 7.20 -7.60
N CYS A 128 -2.59 7.35 -6.57
CA CYS A 128 -3.96 6.88 -6.56
C CYS A 128 -4.68 7.55 -7.74
N ARG A 129 -4.86 6.81 -8.84
CA ARG A 129 -5.64 7.29 -9.99
C ARG A 129 -7.03 7.62 -9.46
N LYS A 130 -7.45 8.86 -9.69
CA LYS A 130 -8.84 9.30 -9.46
C LYS A 130 -9.79 8.21 -9.98
N ALA A 131 -10.65 7.71 -9.10
CA ALA A 131 -11.78 6.85 -9.44
C ALA A 131 -12.87 7.63 -10.22
N GLU A 132 -12.49 8.38 -11.26
CA GLU A 132 -13.41 9.14 -12.12
C GLU A 132 -13.91 8.33 -13.34
N GLN A 133 -13.63 7.01 -13.41
CA GLN A 133 -14.05 6.17 -14.55
C GLN A 133 -15.05 5.05 -14.22
N LEU A 134 -15.51 4.90 -12.97
CA LEU A 134 -16.49 3.86 -12.61
C LEU A 134 -17.97 4.29 -12.72
N ASP A 135 -18.26 5.55 -13.08
CA ASP A 135 -19.64 6.07 -13.12
C ASP A 135 -20.21 6.32 -14.54
N LYS A 136 -19.65 5.67 -15.58
CA LYS A 136 -20.16 5.83 -16.96
C LYS A 136 -20.57 4.54 -17.68
N THR A 137 -20.44 3.37 -17.07
CA THR A 137 -20.78 2.09 -17.72
C THR A 137 -21.90 1.28 -17.06
N HIS A 138 -22.59 1.84 -16.07
CA HIS A 138 -23.79 1.22 -15.49
C HIS A 138 -24.98 2.18 -15.45
N ARG A 139 -25.50 2.53 -16.63
CA ARG A 139 -26.93 2.83 -16.75
C ARG A 139 -27.63 1.56 -17.23
N PRO A 140 -28.53 0.95 -16.43
CA PRO A 140 -29.43 -0.06 -16.97
C PRO A 140 -30.31 0.63 -18.04
N LYS A 141 -30.38 0.02 -19.22
CA LYS A 141 -31.37 0.42 -20.23
C LYS A 141 -32.74 0.00 -19.68
N VAL A 142 -33.57 0.99 -19.35
CA VAL A 142 -35.03 0.82 -19.28
C VAL A 142 -35.57 1.15 -20.66
#